data_AF-A0A3C1WRV9-F1
#
_entry.id   AF-A0A3C1WRV9-F1
#
_cell.length_a   1.000
_cell.length_b   1.000
_cell.length_c   1.000
_cell.angle_alpha   90.00
_cell.angle_beta   90.00
_cell.angle_gamma   90.00
#
_symmetry.space_group_name_H-M   'P 1'
#
loop_
_entity.id
_entity.type
_entity.pdbx_description
1 polymer ?
#
loop_
_entity_poly.entity_id
_entity_poly.type
_entity_poly.pdbx_seq_one_letter_code
_entity_poly.pdbx_strand_id
1 'polypeptide(L)'
;MNQKLRAQLNRDFENSSIPSSKSNKPKKIANSREKTGKAPGGQPGHKGHGRKKQEPTKPPVLLPPPQEVLEDPDFKKTGDMIIKQLVSIRLVMDVSEYHADVYYNSRTGERMHAAFPEGIVDDVNYDGSIKAFLFLLNNECCTSIDKSRKSLSDLTGGKLNISKGMISKLCKEFALKTEQERKNIYADILLSPVMHTDCTNAKVNGKSCYVYVCATPDGKTLYFAREK
;
A
#
# COMPACT_ATOMS: atom_id res chain seq x y z
N MET A 1 9.85 -37.22 -50.92
CA MET A 1 9.35 -37.24 -49.52
C MET A 1 9.08 -35.80 -49.09
N ASN A 2 7.85 -35.47 -48.67
CA ASN A 2 7.32 -34.11 -48.64
C ASN A 2 7.92 -33.27 -47.49
N GLN A 3 8.92 -32.41 -47.78
CA GLN A 3 9.67 -31.63 -46.78
C GLN A 3 8.76 -30.74 -45.89
N LYS A 4 7.63 -30.26 -46.42
CA LYS A 4 6.64 -29.47 -45.68
C LYS A 4 6.03 -30.23 -44.49
N LEU A 5 5.70 -31.51 -44.66
CA LEU A 5 5.11 -32.34 -43.60
C LEU A 5 6.13 -32.62 -42.48
N ARG A 6 7.40 -32.82 -42.84
CA ARG A 6 8.48 -32.98 -41.84
C ARG A 6 8.70 -31.70 -41.03
N ALA A 7 8.66 -30.53 -41.67
CA ALA A 7 8.77 -29.24 -40.98
C ALA A 7 7.57 -28.98 -40.04
N GLN A 8 6.35 -29.36 -40.44
CA GLN A 8 5.16 -29.22 -39.59
C GLN A 8 5.20 -30.13 -38.36
N LEU A 9 5.68 -31.37 -38.51
CA LEU A 9 5.82 -32.33 -37.41
C LEU A 9 6.91 -31.94 -36.39
N ASN A 10 7.95 -31.24 -36.84
CA ASN A 10 9.08 -30.83 -36.01
C ASN A 10 8.94 -29.39 -35.46
N ARG A 11 7.73 -28.81 -35.44
CA ARG A 11 7.52 -27.48 -34.85
C ARG A 11 7.75 -27.50 -33.34
N ASP A 12 8.67 -26.68 -32.88
CA ASP A 12 8.98 -26.43 -31.47
C ASP A 12 9.05 -24.93 -31.18
N PHE A 13 9.49 -24.56 -29.98
CA PHE A 13 9.59 -23.15 -29.57
C PHE A 13 10.78 -22.42 -30.22
N GLU A 14 11.73 -23.13 -30.83
CA GLU A 14 12.91 -22.54 -31.48
C GLU A 14 12.62 -22.20 -32.94
N ASN A 15 11.76 -22.98 -33.60
CA ASN A 15 11.44 -22.83 -35.01
C ASN A 15 10.00 -22.37 -35.30
N SER A 16 9.23 -22.02 -34.27
CA SER A 16 7.88 -21.49 -34.44
C SER A 16 7.53 -20.44 -33.38
N SER A 17 6.60 -19.53 -33.70
CA SER A 17 6.08 -18.51 -32.75
C SER A 17 5.25 -19.08 -31.60
N ILE A 18 5.40 -20.37 -31.27
CA ILE A 18 4.77 -21.03 -30.13
C ILE A 18 5.62 -20.70 -28.90
N PRO A 19 5.08 -20.00 -27.89
CA PRO A 19 5.82 -19.74 -26.66
C PRO A 19 6.19 -21.05 -25.97
N SER A 20 7.36 -21.09 -25.31
CA SER A 20 7.92 -22.30 -24.67
C SER A 20 6.97 -22.97 -23.67
N SER A 21 6.09 -22.18 -23.02
CA SER A 21 5.04 -22.66 -22.11
C SER A 21 3.91 -23.47 -22.77
N LYS A 22 3.75 -23.35 -24.10
CA LYS A 22 2.76 -24.09 -24.91
C LYS A 22 3.41 -25.14 -25.82
N SER A 23 4.67 -25.48 -25.59
CA SER A 23 5.35 -26.56 -26.32
C SER A 23 4.66 -27.90 -26.05
N ASN A 24 4.43 -28.68 -27.12
CA ASN A 24 3.86 -30.03 -27.05
C ASN A 24 4.79 -31.03 -26.33
N LYS A 25 6.04 -30.64 -26.05
CA LYS A 25 7.02 -31.41 -25.26
C LYS A 25 7.51 -30.54 -24.10
N PRO A 26 6.73 -30.39 -23.01
CA PRO A 26 7.17 -29.62 -21.87
C PRO A 26 8.44 -30.25 -21.28
N LYS A 27 9.53 -29.47 -21.21
CA LYS A 27 10.77 -29.91 -20.57
C LYS A 27 10.49 -30.09 -19.07
N LYS A 28 10.65 -31.31 -18.55
CA LYS A 28 10.56 -31.56 -17.11
C LYS A 28 11.65 -30.75 -16.41
N ILE A 29 11.26 -29.73 -15.65
CA ILE A 29 12.20 -28.94 -14.87
C ILE A 29 12.78 -29.89 -13.82
N ALA A 30 14.07 -30.22 -13.97
CA ALA A 30 14.78 -31.04 -12.99
C ALA A 30 14.83 -30.25 -11.68
N ASN A 31 14.23 -30.81 -10.64
CA ASN A 31 14.29 -30.25 -9.30
C ASN A 31 15.72 -30.45 -8.78
N SER A 32 16.55 -29.42 -8.85
CA SER A 32 17.94 -29.42 -8.35
C SER A 32 18.04 -29.37 -6.82
N ARG A 33 16.90 -29.37 -6.13
CA ARG A 33 16.85 -29.26 -4.67
C ARG A 33 17.21 -30.60 -4.03
N GLU A 34 18.29 -30.61 -3.27
CA GLU A 34 18.65 -31.75 -2.43
C GLU A 34 17.57 -31.99 -1.37
N LYS A 35 17.13 -33.24 -1.23
CA LYS A 35 16.17 -33.61 -0.18
C LYS A 35 16.88 -33.53 1.16
N THR A 36 16.45 -32.61 2.01
CA THR A 36 17.02 -32.38 3.34
C THR A 36 16.69 -33.48 4.36
N GLY A 37 15.83 -34.46 4.02
CA GLY A 37 15.39 -35.53 4.92
C GLY A 37 14.53 -35.09 6.12
N LYS A 38 14.35 -33.77 6.29
CA LYS A 38 13.60 -33.16 7.39
C LYS A 38 12.11 -33.29 7.14
N ALA A 39 11.36 -33.65 8.19
CA ALA A 39 9.91 -33.67 8.13
C ALA A 39 9.38 -32.25 7.82
N PRO A 40 8.35 -32.10 6.96
CA PRO A 40 7.75 -30.81 6.71
C PRO A 40 7.14 -30.24 8.01
N GLY A 41 7.51 -29.01 8.37
CA GLY A 41 7.02 -28.33 9.59
C GLY A 41 8.14 -27.87 10.52
N GLY A 42 7.74 -27.51 11.74
CA GLY A 42 8.63 -27.03 12.79
C GLY A 42 9.67 -28.10 13.16
N GLN A 43 10.95 -27.74 13.05
CA GLN A 43 12.04 -28.65 13.36
C GLN A 43 12.32 -28.65 14.87
N PRO A 44 12.64 -29.83 15.47
CA PRO A 44 13.06 -29.91 16.86
C PRO A 44 14.22 -28.95 17.17
N GLY A 45 14.14 -28.23 18.28
CA GLY A 45 15.15 -27.24 18.70
C GLY A 45 14.99 -25.83 18.14
N HIS A 46 14.06 -25.59 17.21
CA HIS A 46 13.75 -24.23 16.76
C HIS A 46 12.78 -23.54 17.71
N LYS A 47 13.17 -22.35 18.20
CA LYS A 47 12.27 -21.50 18.99
C LYS A 47 11.05 -21.11 18.15
N GLY A 48 9.86 -21.38 18.66
CA GLY A 48 8.61 -20.94 18.04
C GLY A 48 8.51 -19.42 18.04
N HIS A 49 8.19 -18.82 16.89
CA HIS A 49 7.87 -17.40 16.80
C HIS A 49 6.36 -17.22 16.94
N GLY A 50 5.90 -16.91 18.15
CA GLY A 50 4.50 -16.56 18.41
C GLY A 50 4.13 -15.17 17.88
N ARG A 51 2.83 -14.92 17.68
CA ARG A 51 2.32 -13.57 17.41
C ARG A 51 2.63 -12.66 18.60
N LYS A 52 3.19 -11.47 18.32
CA LYS A 52 3.52 -10.48 19.36
C LYS A 52 2.24 -9.86 19.92
N LYS A 53 2.14 -9.82 21.25
CA LYS A 53 1.11 -9.04 21.95
C LYS A 53 1.36 -7.55 21.75
N GLN A 54 0.29 -6.77 21.69
CA GLN A 54 0.32 -5.31 21.56
C GLN A 54 0.19 -4.65 22.93
N GLU A 55 0.59 -3.38 23.06
CA GLU A 55 0.25 -2.59 24.24
C GLU A 55 -1.28 -2.38 24.30
N PRO A 56 -1.97 -2.74 25.40
CA PRO A 56 -3.41 -2.53 25.52
C PRO A 56 -3.78 -1.05 25.47
N THR A 57 -4.69 -0.66 24.57
CA THR A 57 -5.22 0.71 24.49
C THR A 57 -6.28 1.04 25.54
N LYS A 58 -6.72 0.03 26.30
CA LYS A 58 -7.71 0.12 27.38
C LYS A 58 -7.27 -0.75 28.55
N PRO A 59 -7.75 -0.46 29.78
CA PRO A 59 -7.50 -1.33 30.92
C PRO A 59 -7.93 -2.78 30.64
N PRO A 60 -7.18 -3.79 31.12
CA PRO A 60 -7.55 -5.18 30.96
C PRO A 60 -8.91 -5.49 31.59
N VAL A 61 -9.77 -6.18 30.85
CA VAL A 61 -11.01 -6.72 31.39
C VAL A 61 -10.69 -8.02 32.12
N LEU A 62 -10.84 -8.04 33.44
CA LEU A 62 -10.69 -9.25 34.25
C LEU A 62 -12.02 -10.01 34.23
N LEU A 63 -11.98 -11.25 33.73
CA LEU A 63 -13.15 -12.11 33.72
C LEU A 63 -13.33 -12.74 35.11
N PRO A 64 -14.56 -12.77 35.66
CA PRO A 64 -14.82 -13.48 36.90
C PRO A 64 -14.63 -14.99 36.69
N PRO A 65 -14.28 -15.75 37.74
CA PRO A 65 -14.32 -17.20 37.69
C PRO A 65 -15.74 -17.72 37.35
N PRO A 66 -15.87 -18.86 36.65
CA PRO A 66 -17.15 -19.55 36.49
C PRO A 66 -17.78 -19.89 37.85
N GLN A 67 -19.12 -19.98 37.91
CA GLN A 67 -19.83 -20.27 39.17
C GLN A 67 -19.47 -21.67 39.71
N GLU A 68 -19.29 -22.64 38.82
CA GLU A 68 -18.93 -24.02 39.17
C GLU A 68 -17.60 -24.09 39.92
N VAL A 69 -16.66 -23.18 39.60
CA VAL A 69 -15.35 -23.06 40.25
C VAL A 69 -15.46 -22.42 41.64
N LEU A 70 -16.50 -21.60 41.88
CA LEU A 70 -16.74 -20.96 43.17
C LEU A 70 -17.48 -21.88 44.14
N GLU A 71 -18.34 -22.76 43.62
CA GLU A 71 -19.17 -23.68 44.40
C GLU A 71 -18.43 -24.96 44.80
N ASP A 72 -17.43 -25.37 44.02
CA ASP A 72 -16.61 -26.55 44.30
C ASP A 72 -15.28 -26.17 45.01
N PRO A 73 -15.09 -26.56 46.28
CA PRO A 73 -13.91 -26.22 47.07
C PRO A 73 -12.62 -26.90 46.60
N ASP A 74 -12.69 -27.90 45.70
CA ASP A 74 -11.52 -28.57 45.17
C ASP A 74 -10.79 -27.72 44.11
N PHE A 75 -11.44 -26.72 43.51
CA PHE A 75 -10.77 -25.76 42.63
C PHE A 75 -9.94 -24.76 43.41
N LYS A 76 -8.66 -24.61 43.01
CA LYS A 76 -7.71 -23.67 43.62
C LYS A 76 -7.12 -22.73 42.58
N LYS A 77 -7.01 -21.45 42.93
CA LYS A 77 -6.35 -20.44 42.10
C LYS A 77 -4.84 -20.72 42.04
N THR A 78 -4.30 -21.01 40.85
CA THR A 78 -2.90 -21.45 40.67
C THR A 78 -1.89 -20.31 40.53
N GLY A 79 -2.34 -19.05 40.53
CA GLY A 79 -1.48 -17.89 40.28
C GLY A 79 -1.18 -17.65 38.78
N ASP A 80 -1.41 -18.66 37.94
CA ASP A 80 -1.30 -18.53 36.48
C ASP A 80 -2.45 -17.67 35.92
N MET A 81 -2.14 -16.90 34.88
CA MET A 81 -3.14 -16.11 34.16
C MET A 81 -3.02 -16.31 32.65
N ILE A 82 -4.13 -16.68 32.02
CA ILE A 82 -4.23 -16.77 30.56
C ILE A 82 -4.60 -15.40 30.01
N ILE A 83 -3.64 -14.73 29.35
CA ILE A 83 -3.84 -13.41 28.75
C ILE A 83 -4.05 -13.54 27.24
N LYS A 84 -5.23 -13.16 26.75
CA LYS A 84 -5.60 -13.10 25.32
C LYS A 84 -5.88 -11.65 24.91
N GLN A 85 -5.65 -11.32 23.64
CA GLN A 85 -5.93 -9.99 23.08
C GLN A 85 -6.82 -10.12 21.85
N LEU A 86 -7.86 -9.27 21.81
CA LEU A 86 -8.64 -9.02 20.60
C LEU A 86 -8.20 -7.68 20.03
N VAL A 87 -7.51 -7.70 18.89
CA VAL A 87 -7.05 -6.49 18.20
C VAL A 87 -8.10 -6.10 17.15
N SER A 88 -8.67 -4.90 17.28
CA SER A 88 -9.67 -4.36 16.36
C SER A 88 -9.23 -3.02 15.79
N ILE A 89 -9.60 -2.73 14.55
CA ILE A 89 -9.41 -1.44 13.88
C ILE A 89 -10.78 -0.80 13.69
N ARG A 90 -10.89 0.52 13.90
CA ARG A 90 -12.10 1.30 13.62
C ARG A 90 -11.74 2.49 12.74
N LEU A 91 -12.53 2.73 11.71
CA LEU A 91 -12.45 3.92 10.87
C LEU A 91 -13.58 4.87 11.25
N VAL A 92 -13.25 6.12 11.54
CA VAL A 92 -14.20 7.18 11.88
C VAL A 92 -14.07 8.28 10.84
N MET A 93 -15.20 8.79 10.35
CA MET A 93 -15.25 9.89 9.40
C MET A 93 -15.76 11.14 10.11
N ASP A 94 -14.89 12.14 10.26
CA ASP A 94 -15.21 13.42 10.87
C ASP A 94 -15.51 14.47 9.80
N VAL A 95 -16.64 15.16 9.93
CA VAL A 95 -17.09 16.18 8.98
C VAL A 95 -17.33 17.48 9.76
N SER A 96 -16.70 18.56 9.32
CA SER A 96 -16.90 19.92 9.83
C SER A 96 -17.47 20.78 8.71
N GLU A 97 -18.61 21.40 8.95
CA GLU A 97 -19.28 22.29 8.00
C GLU A 97 -19.11 23.74 8.46
N TYR A 98 -18.72 24.62 7.54
CA TYR A 98 -18.51 26.04 7.82
C TYR A 98 -19.60 26.85 7.14
N HIS A 99 -20.24 27.73 7.91
CA HIS A 99 -21.28 28.64 7.42
C HIS A 99 -20.76 30.07 7.52
N ALA A 100 -20.89 30.85 6.44
CA ALA A 100 -20.54 32.26 6.41
C ALA A 100 -21.65 33.05 5.72
N ASP A 101 -22.28 33.97 6.46
CA ASP A 101 -23.27 34.88 5.89
C ASP A 101 -22.60 35.84 4.90
N VAL A 102 -23.29 36.10 3.79
CA VAL A 102 -22.86 37.05 2.76
C VAL A 102 -23.59 38.38 2.97
N TYR A 103 -22.82 39.42 3.25
CA TYR A 103 -23.29 40.79 3.42
C TYR A 103 -23.17 41.54 2.11
N TYR A 104 -24.21 42.31 1.77
CA TYR A 104 -24.27 43.12 0.56
C TYR A 104 -24.29 44.61 0.90
N ASN A 105 -23.38 45.37 0.31
CA ASN A 105 -23.37 46.83 0.42
C ASN A 105 -24.19 47.43 -0.73
N SER A 106 -25.37 47.98 -0.43
CA SER A 106 -26.26 48.57 -1.44
C SER A 106 -25.72 49.85 -2.10
N ARG A 107 -24.72 50.51 -1.51
CA ARG A 107 -24.10 51.73 -2.05
C ARG A 107 -22.95 51.44 -3.01
N THR A 108 -22.09 50.46 -2.68
CA THR A 108 -20.93 50.10 -3.52
C THR A 108 -21.20 48.91 -4.43
N GLY A 109 -22.24 48.12 -4.14
CA GLY A 109 -22.55 46.87 -4.85
C GLY A 109 -21.70 45.67 -4.40
N GLU A 110 -20.79 45.85 -3.44
CA GLU A 110 -19.87 44.81 -2.99
C GLU A 110 -20.56 43.74 -2.13
N ARG A 111 -20.01 42.52 -2.18
CA ARG A 111 -20.40 41.40 -1.32
C ARG A 111 -19.20 40.96 -0.51
N MET A 112 -19.41 40.75 0.79
CA MET A 112 -18.37 40.27 1.70
C MET A 112 -18.92 39.16 2.58
N HIS A 113 -18.05 38.22 2.97
CA HIS A 113 -18.36 37.17 3.93
C HIS A 113 -17.13 36.96 4.84
N ALA A 114 -17.33 36.25 5.95
CA ALA A 114 -16.22 35.85 6.80
C ALA A 114 -15.22 34.98 6.01
N ALA A 115 -13.93 35.14 6.28
CA ALA A 115 -12.91 34.30 5.65
C ALA A 115 -13.00 32.87 6.18
N PHE A 116 -12.95 31.89 5.26
CA PHE A 116 -12.86 30.48 5.64
C PHE A 116 -11.42 30.14 6.10
N PRO A 117 -11.24 29.10 6.91
CA PRO A 117 -9.91 28.60 7.27
C PRO A 117 -9.07 28.23 6.05
N GLU A 118 -7.75 28.27 6.21
CA GLU A 118 -6.82 27.92 5.13
C GLU A 118 -7.08 26.50 4.61
N GLY A 119 -7.14 26.36 3.28
CA GLY A 119 -7.38 25.10 2.60
C GLY A 119 -8.86 24.71 2.42
N ILE A 120 -9.80 25.51 2.92
CA ILE A 120 -11.24 25.36 2.65
C ILE A 120 -11.61 26.32 1.51
N VAL A 121 -11.67 25.79 0.29
CA VAL A 121 -11.89 26.58 -0.94
C VAL A 121 -13.07 26.06 -1.74
N ASP A 122 -13.15 24.74 -1.93
CA ASP A 122 -14.24 24.11 -2.66
C ASP A 122 -15.45 23.88 -1.72
N ASP A 123 -16.63 23.57 -2.26
CA ASP A 123 -17.80 23.20 -1.45
C ASP A 123 -17.52 21.95 -0.56
N VAL A 124 -16.69 21.04 -1.06
CA VAL A 124 -16.25 19.84 -0.34
C VAL A 124 -14.73 19.72 -0.45
N ASN A 125 -14.06 19.82 0.69
CA ASN A 125 -12.62 19.67 0.81
C ASN A 125 -12.29 18.37 1.56
N TYR A 126 -11.22 17.69 1.14
CA TYR A 126 -10.74 16.49 1.83
C TYR A 126 -9.45 16.82 2.59
N ASP A 127 -9.44 16.46 3.86
CA ASP A 127 -8.29 16.64 4.74
C ASP A 127 -7.05 15.82 4.31
N GLY A 128 -5.88 16.21 4.81
CA GLY A 128 -4.60 15.54 4.60
C GLY A 128 -4.63 14.05 4.94
N SER A 129 -5.41 13.62 5.93
CA SER A 129 -5.59 12.21 6.28
C SER A 129 -6.11 11.36 5.10
N ILE A 130 -7.21 11.78 4.47
CA ILE A 130 -7.81 11.10 3.31
C ILE A 130 -6.87 11.15 2.11
N LYS A 131 -6.28 12.33 1.84
CA LYS A 131 -5.34 12.54 0.74
C LYS A 131 -4.10 11.65 0.86
N ALA A 132 -3.47 11.60 2.04
CA ALA A 132 -2.30 10.77 2.30
C ALA A 132 -2.62 9.29 2.20
N PHE A 133 -3.76 8.85 2.76
CA PHE A 133 -4.19 7.46 2.69
C PHE A 133 -4.38 6.99 1.24
N LEU A 134 -5.08 7.78 0.42
CA LEU A 134 -5.24 7.48 -1.01
C LEU A 134 -3.91 7.46 -1.76
N PHE A 135 -3.05 8.45 -1.50
CA PHE A 135 -1.73 8.53 -2.12
C PHE A 135 -0.88 7.29 -1.80
N LEU A 136 -0.85 6.85 -0.54
CA LEU A 136 -0.15 5.63 -0.11
C LEU A 136 -0.74 4.37 -0.78
N LEU A 137 -2.07 4.26 -0.81
CA LEU A 137 -2.72 3.13 -1.47
C LEU A 137 -2.31 3.02 -2.95
N ASN A 138 -2.25 4.15 -3.67
CA ASN A 138 -1.91 4.13 -5.09
C ASN A 138 -0.43 3.90 -5.35
N ASN A 139 0.45 4.58 -4.60
CA ASN A 139 1.87 4.61 -4.92
C ASN A 139 2.68 3.54 -4.17
N GLU A 140 2.35 3.26 -2.91
CA GLU A 140 3.08 2.31 -2.08
C GLU A 140 2.45 0.91 -2.12
N CYS A 141 1.12 0.84 -2.02
CA CYS A 141 0.40 -0.45 -2.06
C CYS A 141 0.07 -0.91 -3.48
N CYS A 142 0.49 -0.16 -4.52
CA CYS A 142 0.27 -0.48 -5.93
C CYS A 142 -1.20 -0.76 -6.29
N THR A 143 -2.15 -0.11 -5.61
CA THR A 143 -3.58 -0.27 -5.91
C THR A 143 -4.02 0.69 -7.00
N SER A 144 -4.90 0.26 -7.91
CA SER A 144 -5.45 1.16 -8.92
C SER A 144 -6.38 2.18 -8.30
N ILE A 145 -6.52 3.35 -8.94
CA ILE A 145 -7.44 4.43 -8.50
C ILE A 145 -8.85 3.88 -8.22
N ASP A 146 -9.37 3.03 -9.10
CA ASP A 146 -10.70 2.43 -8.93
C ASP A 146 -10.81 1.54 -7.70
N LYS A 147 -9.75 0.77 -7.39
CA LYS A 147 -9.71 -0.08 -6.20
C LYS A 147 -9.61 0.76 -4.94
N SER A 148 -8.75 1.78 -4.89
CA SER A 148 -8.59 2.65 -3.72
C SER A 148 -9.89 3.41 -3.42
N ARG A 149 -10.54 3.94 -4.46
CA ARG A 149 -11.86 4.58 -4.33
C ARG A 149 -12.89 3.60 -3.79
N LYS A 150 -12.99 2.40 -4.39
CA LYS A 150 -13.93 1.38 -3.94
C LYS A 150 -13.70 1.00 -2.48
N SER A 151 -12.45 0.76 -2.08
CA SER A 151 -12.10 0.42 -0.70
C SER A 151 -12.56 1.50 0.28
N LEU A 152 -12.30 2.77 -0.01
CA LEU A 152 -12.70 3.86 0.89
C LEU A 152 -14.22 4.04 0.95
N SER A 153 -14.90 3.88 -0.19
CA SER A 153 -16.37 3.89 -0.25
C SER A 153 -16.96 2.75 0.58
N ASP A 154 -16.47 1.52 0.41
CA ASP A 154 -16.95 0.34 1.14
C ASP A 154 -16.70 0.50 2.66
N LEU A 155 -15.53 1.02 3.07
CA LEU A 155 -15.19 1.27 4.47
C LEU A 155 -16.02 2.36 5.14
N THR A 156 -16.63 3.25 4.35
CA THR A 156 -17.46 4.36 4.85
C THR A 156 -18.95 4.17 4.57
N GLY A 157 -19.37 2.98 4.14
CA GLY A 157 -20.77 2.70 3.82
C GLY A 157 -21.29 3.55 2.65
N GLY A 158 -20.44 3.86 1.68
CA GLY A 158 -20.77 4.64 0.48
C GLY A 158 -20.62 6.15 0.63
N LYS A 159 -20.32 6.67 1.83
CA LYS A 159 -20.25 8.12 2.09
C LYS A 159 -19.07 8.80 1.37
N LEU A 160 -17.90 8.17 1.36
CA LEU A 160 -16.73 8.69 0.65
C LEU A 160 -16.61 8.08 -0.75
N ASN A 161 -17.30 8.67 -1.73
CA ASN A 161 -17.19 8.30 -3.14
C ASN A 161 -16.39 9.33 -3.95
N ILE A 162 -15.07 9.31 -3.78
CA ILE A 162 -14.16 10.31 -4.32
C ILE A 162 -13.95 10.12 -5.84
N SER A 163 -13.95 11.21 -6.61
CA SER A 163 -13.77 11.14 -8.06
C SER A 163 -12.36 10.66 -8.46
N LYS A 164 -12.24 10.00 -9.62
CA LYS A 164 -10.91 9.57 -10.13
C LYS A 164 -9.99 10.76 -10.39
N GLY A 165 -10.56 11.89 -10.81
CA GLY A 165 -9.81 13.12 -11.09
C GLY A 165 -9.15 13.69 -9.83
N MET A 166 -9.87 13.70 -8.70
CA MET A 166 -9.32 14.11 -7.42
C MET A 166 -8.13 13.22 -7.02
N ILE A 167 -8.31 11.90 -7.08
CA ILE A 167 -7.25 10.93 -6.71
C ILE A 167 -6.03 11.09 -7.63
N SER A 168 -6.25 11.22 -8.94
CA SER A 168 -5.17 11.42 -9.92
C SER A 168 -4.37 12.71 -9.68
N LYS A 169 -5.03 13.78 -9.21
CA LYS A 169 -4.38 15.06 -8.87
C LYS A 169 -3.43 14.94 -7.68
N LEU A 170 -3.62 13.97 -6.78
CA LEU A 170 -2.80 13.82 -5.57
C LEU A 170 -1.31 13.67 -5.89
N CYS A 171 -0.94 12.89 -6.91
CA CYS A 171 0.47 12.74 -7.27
C CYS A 171 1.14 14.06 -7.63
N LYS A 172 0.42 14.96 -8.32
CA LYS A 172 0.91 16.31 -8.63
C LYS A 172 0.96 17.20 -7.39
N GLU A 173 -0.07 17.15 -6.55
CA GLU A 173 -0.12 17.92 -5.29
C GLU A 173 1.05 17.56 -4.37
N PHE A 174 1.27 16.26 -4.13
CA PHE A 174 2.37 15.78 -3.30
C PHE A 174 3.73 16.09 -3.93
N ALA A 175 3.88 15.96 -5.26
CA ALA A 175 5.14 16.29 -5.94
C ALA A 175 5.53 17.77 -5.80
N LEU A 176 4.55 18.69 -5.80
CA LEU A 176 4.78 20.12 -5.58
C LEU A 176 5.13 20.41 -4.12
N LYS A 177 4.39 19.82 -3.17
CA LYS A 177 4.63 20.01 -1.74
C LYS A 177 5.97 19.44 -1.26
N THR A 178 6.49 18.43 -1.95
CA THR A 178 7.74 17.73 -1.59
C THR A 178 8.96 18.18 -2.41
N GLU A 179 8.87 19.30 -3.15
CA GLU A 179 9.95 19.74 -4.03
C GLU A 179 11.25 20.01 -3.24
N GLN A 180 11.15 20.67 -2.08
CA GLN A 180 12.31 21.01 -1.28
C GLN A 180 12.97 19.78 -0.66
N GLU A 181 12.18 18.85 -0.13
CA GLU A 181 12.66 17.58 0.41
C GLU A 181 13.38 16.76 -0.66
N ARG A 182 12.82 16.71 -1.88
CA ARG A 182 13.46 16.03 -3.01
C ARG A 182 14.77 16.68 -3.41
N LYS A 183 14.87 18.02 -3.38
CA LYS A 183 16.14 18.74 -3.63
C LYS A 183 17.18 18.43 -2.56
N ASN A 184 16.78 18.35 -1.30
CA ASN A 184 17.68 18.00 -0.20
C ASN A 184 18.20 16.57 -0.35
N ILE A 185 17.30 15.59 -0.61
CA ILE A 185 17.71 14.20 -0.85
C ILE A 185 18.62 14.11 -2.08
N TYR A 186 18.35 14.89 -3.13
CA TYR A 186 19.20 14.92 -4.32
C TYR A 186 20.61 15.40 -4.00
N ALA A 187 20.76 16.48 -3.24
CA ALA A 187 22.06 16.97 -2.78
C ALA A 187 22.79 15.92 -1.93
N ASP A 188 22.07 15.26 -1.01
CA ASP A 188 22.64 14.21 -0.16
C ASP A 188 23.14 13.01 -0.97
N ILE A 189 22.38 12.57 -1.98
CA ILE A 189 22.78 11.48 -2.86
C ILE A 189 24.04 11.86 -3.67
N LEU A 190 24.13 13.11 -4.15
CA LEU A 190 25.31 13.61 -4.87
C LEU A 190 26.57 13.67 -4.01
N LEU A 191 26.42 13.96 -2.71
CA LEU A 191 27.52 14.02 -1.75
C LEU A 191 27.87 12.65 -1.16
N SER A 192 27.07 11.61 -1.43
CA SER A 192 27.33 10.26 -0.93
C SER A 192 28.58 9.67 -1.59
N PRO A 193 29.49 9.04 -0.82
CA PRO A 193 30.67 8.39 -1.38
C PRO A 193 30.31 7.21 -2.30
N VAL A 194 29.14 6.59 -2.09
CA VAL A 194 28.64 5.46 -2.87
C VAL A 194 27.17 5.70 -3.23
N MET A 195 26.84 5.53 -4.51
CA MET A 195 25.49 5.58 -5.04
C MET A 195 25.24 4.34 -5.90
N HIS A 196 24.18 3.60 -5.57
CA HIS A 196 23.67 2.51 -6.40
C HIS A 196 22.67 3.06 -7.40
N THR A 197 22.74 2.59 -8.64
CA THR A 197 21.82 2.98 -9.70
C THR A 197 21.26 1.75 -10.40
N ASP A 198 19.94 1.67 -10.51
CA ASP A 198 19.25 0.68 -11.35
C ASP A 198 18.36 1.40 -12.38
N CYS A 199 18.14 0.77 -13.53
CA CYS A 199 17.32 1.33 -14.60
C CYS A 199 16.28 0.33 -15.08
N THR A 200 15.02 0.76 -15.05
CA THR A 200 13.88 0.00 -15.55
C THR A 200 13.19 0.75 -16.68
N ASN A 201 12.76 0.01 -17.70
CA ASN A 201 11.93 0.56 -18.77
C ASN A 201 10.47 0.72 -18.30
N ALA A 202 9.88 1.87 -18.57
CA ALA A 202 8.47 2.17 -18.33
C ALA A 202 7.81 2.74 -19.60
N LYS A 203 6.48 2.82 -19.58
CA LYS A 203 5.71 3.57 -20.58
C LYS A 203 4.94 4.69 -19.92
N VAL A 204 5.11 5.90 -20.43
CA VAL A 204 4.36 7.09 -20.01
C VAL A 204 3.60 7.60 -21.22
N ASN A 205 2.27 7.61 -21.15
CA ASN A 205 1.38 8.03 -22.25
C ASN A 205 1.72 7.35 -23.60
N GLY A 206 2.05 6.05 -23.55
CA GLY A 206 2.40 5.25 -24.73
C GLY A 206 3.85 5.41 -25.23
N LYS A 207 4.61 6.39 -24.73
CA LYS A 207 6.03 6.57 -25.05
C LYS A 207 6.91 5.78 -24.10
N SER A 208 8.02 5.26 -24.62
CA SER A 208 9.02 4.58 -23.79
C SER A 208 9.77 5.61 -22.92
N CYS A 209 10.02 5.25 -21.68
CA CYS A 209 10.72 6.08 -20.70
C CYS A 209 11.66 5.19 -19.89
N TYR A 210 12.82 5.72 -19.50
CA TYR A 210 13.69 5.08 -18.52
C TYR A 210 13.39 5.65 -17.13
N VAL A 211 13.19 4.77 -16.16
CA VAL A 211 13.10 5.13 -14.75
C VAL A 211 14.40 4.68 -14.08
N TYR A 212 15.20 5.65 -13.65
CA TYR A 212 16.40 5.43 -12.87
C TYR A 212 16.06 5.49 -11.38
N VAL A 213 16.55 4.52 -10.63
CA VAL A 213 16.48 4.49 -9.18
C VAL A 213 17.88 4.73 -8.66
N CYS A 214 18.09 5.85 -7.95
CA CYS A 214 19.35 6.16 -7.28
C CYS A 214 19.16 5.96 -5.78
N ALA A 215 19.99 5.13 -5.18
CA ALA A 215 19.92 4.84 -3.75
C ALA A 215 21.30 4.85 -3.10
N THR A 216 21.38 5.25 -1.84
CA THR A 216 22.60 5.28 -1.04
C THR A 216 22.52 4.24 0.09
N PRO A 217 23.66 3.76 0.64
CA PRO A 217 23.67 2.73 1.68
C PRO A 217 22.95 3.13 2.99
N ASP A 218 22.81 4.43 3.26
CA ASP A 218 22.07 4.99 4.40
C ASP A 218 20.53 5.02 4.18
N GLY A 219 20.05 4.52 3.04
CA GLY A 219 18.62 4.31 2.76
C GLY A 219 17.93 5.45 2.02
N LYS A 220 18.62 6.51 1.62
CA LYS A 220 18.02 7.57 0.79
C LYS A 220 17.82 7.07 -0.63
N THR A 221 16.64 7.30 -1.20
CA THR A 221 16.28 6.83 -2.54
C THR A 221 15.56 7.92 -3.32
N LEU A 222 15.92 8.12 -4.59
CA LEU A 222 15.20 8.96 -5.55
C LEU A 222 14.96 8.25 -6.87
N TYR A 223 13.82 8.56 -7.48
CA TYR A 223 13.39 8.06 -8.77
C TYR A 223 13.44 9.19 -9.81
N PHE A 224 14.07 8.92 -10.95
CA PHE A 224 14.17 9.86 -12.08
C PHE A 224 13.60 9.23 -13.35
N ALA A 225 12.54 9.81 -13.88
CA ALA A 225 12.00 9.44 -15.18
C ALA A 225 12.64 10.30 -16.28
N ARG A 226 13.16 9.68 -17.35
CA ARG A 226 13.63 10.34 -18.56
C ARG A 226 13.00 9.73 -19.80
N GLU A 227 12.45 10.57 -20.68
CA GLU A 227 12.01 10.10 -21.99
C GLU A 227 13.20 9.52 -22.77
N LYS A 228 12.90 8.51 -23.59
CA LYS A 228 13.89 7.81 -24.40
C LYS A 228 14.37 8.67 -25.57
#